data_AF-A0A9D6SF91-F1
#
_entry.id   AF-A0A9D6SF91-F1
#
_cell.length_a   1.000
_cell.length_b   1.000
_cell.length_c   1.000
_cell.angle_alpha   90.00
_cell.angle_beta   90.00
_cell.angle_gamma   90.00
#
_symmetry.space_group_name_H-M   'P 1'
#
loop_
_entity.id
_entity.type
_entity.pdbx_description
1 polymer ?
#
loop_
_entity_poly.entity_id
_entity_poly.type
_entity_poly.pdbx_seq_one_letter_code
_entity_poly.pdbx_strand_id
1 'polypeptide(L)'
;MTLLDAQPEKPKGVLRRYLVLWILLAVGSGAILFILFRNYSEERAVSRFLAALQQGQYREAYELWQPGPSYTYEDFLGGWGEKGDYGKIREFEILGSRSKGSNTVIVVVRINRGQPTEILVDRKTKGLAYSVF
;
A
#
# COMPACT_ATOMS: atom_id res chain seq x y z
N MET A 1 28.14 58.97 -34.78
CA MET A 1 26.71 58.59 -34.71
C MET A 1 26.65 57.08 -34.60
N THR A 2 26.13 56.60 -33.48
CA THR A 2 26.31 55.27 -32.89
C THR A 2 25.19 54.32 -33.31
N LEU A 3 25.49 53.35 -34.16
CA LEU A 3 24.56 52.29 -34.61
C LEU A 3 24.85 50.91 -34.00
N LEU A 4 25.80 50.82 -33.06
CA LEU A 4 26.35 49.55 -32.56
C LEU A 4 26.15 49.32 -31.07
N ASP A 5 25.38 50.16 -30.38
CA ASP A 5 25.10 49.99 -28.95
C ASP A 5 23.72 49.34 -28.74
N ALA A 6 23.58 48.10 -29.21
CA ALA A 6 22.42 47.27 -28.89
C ALA A 6 22.74 46.50 -27.60
N GLN A 7 22.19 46.97 -26.47
CA GLN A 7 22.31 46.27 -25.20
C GLN A 7 21.74 44.84 -25.36
N PRO A 8 22.48 43.76 -25.02
CA PRO A 8 21.98 42.42 -25.20
C PRO A 8 20.73 42.26 -24.33
N GLU A 9 19.57 42.08 -24.99
CA GLU A 9 18.30 41.87 -24.32
C GLU A 9 18.45 40.64 -23.42
N LYS A 10 18.52 40.86 -22.10
CA LYS A 10 18.54 39.76 -21.12
C LYS A 10 17.32 38.89 -21.39
N PRO A 11 17.47 37.58 -21.67
CA PRO A 11 16.36 36.76 -22.09
C PRO A 11 15.47 36.47 -20.87
N LYS A 12 14.54 37.39 -20.58
CA LYS A 12 13.67 37.38 -19.40
C LYS A 12 12.63 36.23 -19.42
N GLY A 13 12.47 35.53 -20.54
CA GLY A 13 11.44 34.50 -20.75
C GLY A 13 11.88 33.04 -20.59
N VAL A 14 13.18 32.72 -20.77
CA VAL A 14 13.65 31.31 -20.72
C VAL A 14 13.61 30.76 -19.31
N LEU A 15 14.05 31.54 -18.32
CA LEU A 15 14.05 31.11 -16.92
C LEU A 15 12.62 30.80 -16.43
N ARG A 16 11.66 31.64 -16.82
CA ARG A 16 10.22 31.44 -16.51
C ARG A 16 9.68 30.19 -17.21
N ARG A 17 10.08 29.93 -18.46
CA ARG A 17 9.68 28.72 -19.22
C ARG A 17 10.21 27.44 -18.59
N TYR A 18 11.48 27.43 -18.18
CA TYR A 18 12.07 26.28 -17.47
C TYR A 18 11.41 26.08 -16.09
N LEU A 19 11.13 27.15 -15.36
CA LEU A 19 10.42 27.06 -14.08
C LEU A 19 9.04 26.42 -14.24
N VAL A 20 8.26 26.84 -15.24
CA VAL A 20 6.95 26.23 -15.53
C VAL A 20 7.09 24.75 -15.90
N LEU A 21 8.09 24.40 -16.71
CA LEU A 21 8.38 23.00 -17.06
C LEU A 21 8.72 22.14 -15.84
N TRP A 22 9.54 22.65 -14.92
CA TRP A 22 9.88 21.95 -13.68
C TRP A 22 8.68 21.77 -12.76
N ILE A 23 7.81 22.77 -12.65
CA ILE A 23 6.57 22.67 -11.86
C ILE A 23 5.66 21.58 -12.45
N LEU A 24 5.47 21.58 -13.78
CA LEU A 24 4.65 20.56 -14.43
C LEU A 24 5.22 19.15 -14.23
N LEU A 25 6.55 19.00 -14.35
CA LEU A 25 7.23 17.74 -14.08
C LEU A 25 7.02 17.29 -12.64
N ALA A 26 7.20 18.19 -11.67
CA ALA A 26 7.04 17.91 -10.24
C ALA A 26 5.59 17.50 -9.88
N VAL A 27 4.60 18.19 -10.44
CA VAL A 27 3.18 17.84 -10.26
C VAL A 27 2.86 16.49 -10.89
N GLY A 28 3.35 16.24 -12.12
CA GLY A 28 3.18 14.96 -12.79
C GLY A 28 3.79 13.80 -12.03
N SER A 29 5.06 13.95 -11.58
CA SER A 29 5.72 12.95 -10.76
C SER A 29 5.01 12.76 -9.41
N GLY A 30 4.54 13.84 -8.79
CA GLY A 30 3.80 13.79 -7.54
C GLY A 30 2.50 13.01 -7.67
N ALA A 31 1.75 13.20 -8.76
CA ALA A 31 0.52 12.47 -9.03
C ALA A 31 0.79 10.97 -9.26
N ILE A 32 1.84 10.62 -10.01
CA ILE A 32 2.24 9.22 -10.24
C ILE A 32 2.62 8.55 -8.92
N LEU A 33 3.49 9.20 -8.12
CA LEU A 33 3.89 8.69 -6.82
C LEU A 33 2.69 8.55 -5.89
N PHE A 34 1.78 9.53 -5.88
CA PHE A 34 0.56 9.43 -5.08
C PHE A 34 -0.26 8.21 -5.45
N ILE A 35 -0.47 7.93 -6.73
CA ILE A 35 -1.23 6.76 -7.18
C ILE A 35 -0.54 5.45 -6.78
N LEU A 36 0.78 5.35 -6.98
CA LEU A 36 1.55 4.15 -6.66
C LEU A 36 1.57 3.87 -5.15
N PHE A 37 1.70 4.90 -4.32
CA PHE A 37 1.87 4.76 -2.87
C PHE A 37 0.56 4.94 -2.08
N ARG A 38 -0.58 5.18 -2.73
CA ARG A 38 -1.87 5.46 -2.06
C ARG A 38 -2.33 4.39 -1.07
N ASN A 39 -1.95 3.13 -1.32
CA ASN A 39 -2.35 1.98 -0.50
C ASN A 39 -1.14 1.31 0.21
N TYR A 40 0.02 1.95 0.17
CA TYR A 40 1.26 1.37 0.67
C TYR A 40 1.17 1.03 2.17
N SER A 41 0.45 1.84 2.95
CA SER A 41 0.29 1.61 4.38
C SER A 41 -0.55 0.37 4.69
N GLU A 42 -1.54 0.07 3.85
CA GLU A 42 -2.44 -1.07 3.96
C GLU A 42 -1.75 -2.37 3.51
N GLU A 43 -1.02 -2.32 2.39
CA GLU A 43 -0.16 -3.44 1.96
C GLU A 43 0.89 -3.78 3.03
N ARG A 44 1.48 -2.77 3.66
CA ARG A 44 2.44 -2.96 4.76
C ARG A 44 1.80 -3.58 6.00
N ALA A 45 0.54 -3.25 6.31
CA ALA A 45 -0.18 -3.87 7.43
C ALA A 45 -0.38 -5.37 7.18
N VAL A 46 -0.82 -5.74 5.98
CA VAL A 46 -0.98 -7.15 5.58
C VAL A 46 0.35 -7.89 5.55
N SER A 47 1.40 -7.24 5.04
CA SER A 47 2.75 -7.82 5.03
C SER A 47 3.26 -8.10 6.45
N ARG A 48 3.03 -7.19 7.41
CA ARG A 48 3.41 -7.42 8.82
C ARG A 48 2.65 -8.60 9.43
N PHE A 49 1.35 -8.66 9.18
CA PHE A 49 0.50 -9.76 9.61
C PHE A 49 0.99 -11.13 9.09
N LEU A 50 1.22 -11.23 7.77
CA LEU A 50 1.70 -12.47 7.15
C LEU A 50 3.13 -12.82 7.59
N ALA A 51 3.99 -11.82 7.84
CA ALA A 51 5.32 -12.04 8.37
C ALA A 51 5.30 -12.60 9.80
N ALA A 52 4.42 -12.10 10.66
CA ALA A 52 4.22 -12.64 12.01
C ALA A 52 3.75 -14.11 11.95
N LEU A 53 2.80 -14.42 11.07
CA LEU A 53 2.36 -15.80 10.83
C LEU A 53 3.48 -16.71 10.33
N GLN A 54 4.29 -16.24 9.38
CA GLN A 54 5.44 -16.98 8.86
C GLN A 54 6.48 -17.29 9.95
N GLN A 55 6.65 -16.38 10.92
CA GLN A 55 7.53 -16.55 12.07
C GLN A 55 6.90 -17.39 13.20
N GLY A 56 5.64 -17.82 13.07
CA GLY A 56 4.92 -18.55 14.10
C GLY A 56 4.46 -17.67 15.28
N GLN A 57 4.50 -16.35 15.13
CA GLN A 57 4.06 -15.36 16.12
C GLN A 57 2.53 -15.17 16.04
N TYR A 58 1.77 -16.24 16.24
CA TYR A 58 0.30 -16.24 16.04
C TYR A 58 -0.43 -15.25 16.95
N ARG A 59 0.07 -15.01 18.17
CA ARG A 59 -0.54 -14.04 19.08
C ARG A 59 -0.37 -12.60 18.60
N GLU A 60 0.82 -12.25 18.11
CA GLU A 60 1.06 -10.94 17.49
C GLU A 60 0.21 -10.79 16.22
N ALA A 61 0.15 -11.83 15.38
CA ALA A 61 -0.71 -11.82 14.19
C ALA A 61 -2.19 -11.62 14.54
N TYR A 62 -2.66 -12.20 15.65
CA TYR A 62 -4.03 -12.02 16.14
C TYR A 62 -4.29 -10.59 16.63
N GLU A 63 -3.34 -9.95 17.30
CA GLU A 63 -3.45 -8.54 17.68
C GLU A 63 -3.49 -7.61 16.46
N LEU A 64 -2.67 -7.89 15.45
CA LEU A 64 -2.69 -7.17 14.17
C LEU A 64 -3.99 -7.38 13.40
N TRP A 65 -4.61 -8.56 13.54
CA TRP A 65 -5.91 -8.85 12.93
C TRP A 65 -7.01 -7.92 13.49
N GLN A 66 -6.91 -7.44 14.73
CA GLN A 66 -7.93 -6.62 15.40
C GLN A 66 -9.35 -7.23 15.32
N PRO A 67 -9.54 -8.45 15.83
CA PRO A 67 -10.83 -9.12 15.77
C PRO A 67 -11.92 -8.36 16.51
N GLY A 68 -13.16 -8.48 16.01
CA GLY A 68 -14.34 -8.09 16.78
C GLY A 68 -14.51 -8.95 18.05
N PRO A 69 -15.33 -8.52 19.02
CA PRO A 69 -15.46 -9.20 20.32
C PRO A 69 -15.90 -10.66 20.25
N SER A 70 -16.56 -11.07 19.17
CA SER A 70 -17.07 -12.41 18.96
C SER A 70 -16.10 -13.37 18.26
N TYR A 71 -14.96 -12.87 17.76
CA TYR A 71 -13.99 -13.68 17.03
C TYR A 71 -12.83 -14.01 17.95
N THR A 72 -12.70 -15.28 18.34
CA THR A 72 -11.74 -15.71 19.36
C THR A 72 -10.37 -16.03 18.77
N TYR A 73 -9.38 -16.19 19.65
CA TYR A 73 -8.05 -16.66 19.24
C TYR A 73 -8.08 -18.10 18.69
N GLU A 74 -9.01 -18.92 19.15
CA GLU A 74 -9.18 -20.29 18.66
C GLU A 74 -9.76 -20.29 17.23
N ASP A 75 -10.77 -19.44 16.97
CA ASP A 75 -11.28 -19.21 15.61
C ASP A 75 -10.18 -18.71 14.67
N PHE A 76 -9.34 -17.79 15.18
CA PHE A 76 -8.17 -17.30 14.44
C PHE A 76 -7.20 -18.42 14.05
N LEU A 77 -6.85 -19.29 15.00
CA LEU A 77 -5.97 -20.42 14.74
C LEU A 77 -6.59 -21.44 13.78
N GLY A 78 -7.91 -21.57 13.75
CA GLY A 78 -8.62 -22.39 12.77
C GLY A 78 -8.34 -21.97 11.32
N GLY A 79 -8.26 -20.67 11.05
CA GLY A 79 -7.92 -20.17 9.70
C GLY A 79 -6.42 -20.00 9.48
N TRP A 80 -5.72 -19.38 10.43
CA TRP A 80 -4.34 -18.88 10.26
C TRP A 80 -3.28 -19.65 11.03
N GLY A 81 -3.67 -20.62 11.86
CA GLY A 81 -2.74 -21.43 12.63
C GLY A 81 -1.94 -22.42 11.77
N GLU A 82 -0.98 -23.10 12.38
CA GLU A 82 -0.10 -24.04 11.66
C GLU A 82 -0.86 -25.16 10.92
N LYS A 83 -2.02 -25.54 11.47
CA LYS A 83 -2.94 -26.56 10.92
C LYS A 83 -4.22 -25.94 10.35
N GLY A 84 -4.26 -24.62 10.20
CA GLY A 84 -5.42 -23.92 9.65
C GLY A 84 -5.52 -24.04 8.13
N ASP A 85 -6.46 -23.30 7.54
CA ASP A 85 -6.80 -23.36 6.12
C ASP A 85 -5.60 -23.18 5.16
N TYR A 86 -4.63 -22.35 5.56
CA TYR A 86 -3.42 -22.09 4.77
C TYR A 86 -2.22 -22.96 5.17
N GLY A 87 -2.38 -23.76 6.22
CA GLY A 87 -1.30 -24.42 6.95
C GLY A 87 -0.23 -23.44 7.44
N LYS A 88 0.94 -23.98 7.82
CA LYS A 88 2.10 -23.14 8.17
C LYS A 88 2.48 -22.23 6.99
N ILE A 89 2.41 -20.92 7.19
CA ILE A 89 2.86 -19.95 6.20
C ILE A 89 4.39 -20.03 6.09
N ARG A 90 4.89 -20.28 4.88
CA ARG A 90 6.33 -20.38 4.56
C ARG A 90 6.77 -19.26 3.64
N GLU A 91 5.88 -18.85 2.75
CA GLU A 91 6.11 -17.76 1.81
C GLU A 91 4.79 -17.04 1.51
N PHE A 92 4.87 -15.75 1.25
CA PHE A 92 3.74 -14.94 0.81
C PHE A 92 4.20 -13.85 -0.16
N GLU A 93 3.26 -13.39 -0.98
CA GLU A 93 3.47 -12.33 -1.96
C GLU A 93 2.26 -11.40 -1.96
N ILE A 94 2.50 -10.08 -1.94
CA ILE A 94 1.45 -9.07 -2.18
C ILE A 94 1.33 -8.89 -3.69
N LEU A 95 0.18 -9.24 -4.27
CA LEU A 95 -0.06 -9.16 -5.71
C LEU A 95 -0.58 -7.78 -6.14
N GLY A 96 -1.18 -7.04 -5.21
CA GLY A 96 -1.65 -5.67 -5.43
C GLY A 96 -2.78 -5.30 -4.49
N SER A 97 -3.30 -4.09 -4.64
CA SER A 97 -4.39 -3.59 -3.80
C SER A 97 -5.37 -2.71 -4.56
N ARG A 98 -6.63 -2.68 -4.10
CA ARG A 98 -7.69 -1.82 -4.62
C ARG A 98 -8.54 -1.24 -3.50
N SER A 99 -8.99 0.00 -3.66
CA SER A 99 -9.94 0.61 -2.71
C SER A 99 -11.32 -0.03 -2.85
N LYS A 100 -11.95 -0.40 -1.73
CA LYS A 100 -13.38 -0.73 -1.63
C LYS A 100 -14.06 0.41 -0.85
N GLY A 101 -14.64 1.37 -1.58
CA GLY A 101 -15.20 2.58 -0.97
C GLY A 101 -14.13 3.52 -0.39
N SER A 102 -14.52 4.34 0.58
CA SER A 102 -13.65 5.38 1.16
C SER A 102 -12.75 4.89 2.28
N ASN A 103 -13.17 3.86 3.04
CA ASN A 103 -12.49 3.47 4.28
C ASN A 103 -11.84 2.09 4.23
N THR A 104 -11.98 1.34 3.14
CA THR A 104 -11.48 -0.04 3.05
C THR A 104 -10.58 -0.23 1.83
N VAL A 105 -9.53 -1.01 2.00
CA VAL A 105 -8.65 -1.47 0.93
C VAL A 105 -8.69 -2.99 0.91
N ILE A 106 -8.82 -3.55 -0.28
CA ILE A 106 -8.62 -4.98 -0.53
C ILE A 106 -7.16 -5.15 -0.95
N VAL A 107 -6.42 -5.97 -0.22
CA VAL A 107 -5.07 -6.40 -0.58
C VAL A 107 -5.15 -7.84 -1.05
N VAL A 108 -4.68 -8.09 -2.26
CA VAL A 108 -4.65 -9.42 -2.85
C VAL A 108 -3.29 -10.04 -2.55
N VAL A 109 -3.29 -11.22 -1.93
CA VAL A 109 -2.08 -11.92 -1.51
C VAL A 109 -2.05 -13.34 -2.03
N ARG A 110 -0.86 -13.87 -2.24
CA ARG A 110 -0.63 -15.30 -2.49
C ARG A 110 0.09 -15.88 -1.29
N ILE A 111 -0.37 -17.02 -0.77
CA ILE A 111 0.22 -17.70 0.38
C ILE A 111 0.62 -19.11 -0.06
N ASN A 112 1.86 -19.55 0.24
CA ASN A 112 2.33 -20.92 0.00
C ASN A 112 2.10 -21.45 -1.43
N ARG A 113 2.24 -20.59 -2.46
CA ARG A 113 1.89 -20.88 -3.88
C ARG A 113 0.43 -21.29 -4.13
N GLY A 114 -0.45 -21.03 -3.17
CA GLY A 114 -1.87 -21.27 -3.29
C GLY A 114 -2.56 -20.26 -4.21
N GLN A 115 -3.89 -20.32 -4.20
CA GLN A 115 -4.71 -19.35 -4.92
C GLN A 115 -4.58 -17.95 -4.30
N PRO A 116 -4.72 -16.88 -5.09
CA PRO A 116 -4.82 -15.52 -4.56
C PRO A 116 -6.01 -15.39 -3.60
N THR A 117 -5.76 -14.80 -2.44
CA THR A 117 -6.75 -14.50 -1.40
C THR A 117 -6.86 -12.99 -1.21
N GLU A 118 -8.06 -12.50 -0.92
CA GLU A 118 -8.33 -11.10 -0.62
C GLU A 118 -8.42 -10.86 0.89
N ILE A 119 -7.61 -9.92 1.39
CA ILE A 119 -7.66 -9.45 2.78
C ILE A 119 -8.18 -8.01 2.79
N LEU A 120 -9.21 -7.75 3.58
CA LEU A 120 -9.71 -6.39 3.81
C LEU A 120 -8.86 -5.70 4.87
N VAL A 121 -8.58 -4.42 4.63
CA VAL A 121 -7.83 -3.55 5.55
C VAL A 121 -8.63 -2.27 5.75
N ASP A 122 -8.89 -1.93 7.01
CA ASP A 122 -9.43 -0.61 7.34
C ASP A 122 -8.36 0.48 7.20
N ARG A 123 -8.68 1.59 6.52
CA ARG A 123 -7.72 2.67 6.29
C ARG A 123 -7.31 3.41 7.55
N LYS A 124 -8.15 3.48 8.57
CA LYS A 124 -7.91 4.25 9.79
C LYS A 124 -7.23 3.38 10.85
N THR A 125 -7.80 2.23 11.16
CA THR A 125 -7.30 1.37 12.25
C THR A 125 -6.22 0.40 11.81
N LYS A 126 -6.14 0.13 10.49
CA LYS A 126 -5.34 -0.95 9.90
C LYS A 126 -5.73 -2.34 10.38
N GLY A 127 -6.90 -2.49 11.01
CA GLY A 127 -7.49 -3.78 11.35
C GLY A 127 -7.78 -4.59 10.08
N LEU A 128 -7.64 -5.91 10.20
CA LEU A 128 -7.74 -6.84 9.09
C LEU A 128 -9.00 -7.68 9.23
N ALA A 129 -9.61 -7.99 8.11
CA ALA A 129 -10.75 -8.89 8.07
C ALA A 129 -10.71 -9.76 6.82
N TYR A 130 -11.38 -10.91 6.89
CA TYR A 130 -11.70 -11.66 5.68
C TYR A 130 -12.64 -10.83 4.82
N SER A 131 -12.43 -10.85 3.50
CA SER A 131 -13.42 -10.33 2.56
C SER A 131 -14.65 -11.23 2.57
N VAL A 132 -15.63 -10.91 3.42
CA VAL A 132 -16.98 -11.42 3.27
C VAL A 132 -17.56 -10.70 2.06
N PHE A 133 -17.80 -11.45 0.99
CA PHE A 133 -18.18 -10.96 -0.35
C PHE A 133 -19.20 -9.80 -0.29
#